data_AF-A0A7S2BJI5-F1
#
_entry.id   AF-A0A7S2BJI5-F1
#
_cell.length_a   1.000
_cell.length_b   1.000
_cell.length_c   1.000
_cell.angle_alpha   90.00
_cell.angle_beta   90.00
_cell.angle_gamma   90.00
#
_symmetry.space_group_name_H-M   'P 1'
#
loop_
_entity.id
_entity.type
_entity.pdbx_description
1 polymer ?
#
loop_
_entity_poly.entity_id
_entity_poly.type
_entity_poly.pdbx_seq_one_letter_code
_entity_poly.pdbx_strand_id
1 'polypeptide(L)'
;MAPSSSAAASRVLAILLDTSLTPLDCLTLASSELVSAASPELSLDVEINQTTPLIAAASAGHGPDLVTFLLSQNYCSANFVTSTGNTALRAATTLGDGDVMKALIQGGASVDLETSRGTCLIAACALTSNVDDEEGAAAGSEVDVALQADVDHARHQGDAAAAALLLGFGADPNKEIRSGMTALHA
;
A
#
# COMPACT_ATOMS: atom_id res chain seq x y z
N MET A 1 25.56 10.58 21.06
CA MET A 1 25.00 11.23 19.85
C MET A 1 23.77 10.43 19.49
N ALA A 2 22.57 10.98 19.66
CA ALA A 2 21.36 10.26 19.28
C ALA A 2 21.41 9.98 17.76
N PRO A 3 21.01 8.79 17.29
CA PRO A 3 20.88 8.57 15.86
C PRO A 3 19.93 9.62 15.31
N SER A 4 20.31 10.29 14.21
CA SER A 4 19.40 11.19 13.51
C SER A 4 18.12 10.45 13.13
N SER A 5 16.98 11.13 13.13
CA SER A 5 15.66 10.53 12.80
C SER A 5 15.70 9.64 11.53
N SER A 6 16.45 10.08 10.51
CA SER A 6 16.69 9.33 9.27
C SER A 6 17.46 8.00 9.46
N ALA A 7 18.36 7.91 10.43
CA ALA A 7 19.13 6.68 10.70
C ALA A 7 18.26 5.59 11.33
N ALA A 8 17.36 5.95 12.25
CA ALA A 8 16.42 5.00 12.84
C ALA A 8 15.42 4.48 11.79
N ALA A 9 14.85 5.36 10.97
CA ALA A 9 13.98 4.98 9.85
C ALA A 9 14.70 4.06 8.85
N SER A 10 15.98 4.33 8.54
CA SER A 10 16.80 3.49 7.65
C SER A 10 17.02 2.09 8.21
N ARG A 11 17.22 1.96 9.53
CA ARG A 11 17.42 0.65 10.17
C ARG A 11 16.14 -0.16 10.21
N VAL A 12 15.01 0.46 10.55
CA VAL A 12 13.69 -0.18 10.50
C VAL A 12 13.39 -0.65 9.07
N LEU A 13 13.65 0.18 8.07
CA LEU A 13 13.46 -0.17 6.67
C LEU A 13 14.38 -1.32 6.22
N ALA A 14 15.65 -1.34 6.65
CA ALA A 14 16.56 -2.43 6.35
C ALA A 14 16.08 -3.77 6.95
N ILE A 15 15.54 -3.76 8.17
CA ILE A 15 14.93 -4.94 8.80
C ILE A 15 13.74 -5.44 7.96
N LEU A 16 12.87 -4.52 7.52
CA LEU A 16 11.66 -4.87 6.77
C LEU A 16 11.95 -5.36 5.35
N LEU A 17 13.08 -4.97 4.76
CA LEU A 17 13.52 -5.45 3.45
C LEU A 17 14.39 -6.72 3.52
N ASP A 18 14.75 -7.17 4.72
CA ASP A 18 15.57 -8.37 4.89
C ASP A 18 14.72 -9.62 4.68
N THR A 19 14.91 -10.26 3.52
CA THR A 19 14.20 -11.47 3.12
C THR A 19 14.63 -12.72 3.90
N SER A 20 15.68 -12.63 4.72
CA SER A 20 16.11 -13.73 5.60
C SER A 20 15.35 -13.78 6.92
N LEU A 21 14.63 -12.71 7.28
CA LEU A 21 13.90 -12.60 8.53
C LEU A 21 12.47 -13.10 8.39
N THR A 22 11.98 -13.76 9.44
CA THR A 22 10.54 -14.07 9.52
C THR A 22 9.76 -12.80 9.84
N PRO A 23 8.45 -12.73 9.52
CA PRO A 23 7.61 -11.59 9.89
C PRO A 23 7.64 -11.27 11.39
N LEU A 24 7.78 -12.31 12.23
CA LEU A 24 7.89 -12.16 13.69
C LEU A 24 9.24 -11.57 14.11
N ASP A 25 10.33 -11.92 13.42
CA ASP A 25 11.65 -11.31 13.64
C ASP A 25 11.64 -9.85 13.21
N CYS A 26 11.04 -9.53 12.07
CA CYS A 26 10.84 -8.16 11.60
C CYS A 26 10.09 -7.31 12.64
N LEU A 27 8.98 -7.83 13.20
CA LEU A 27 8.23 -7.16 14.26
C LEU A 27 9.07 -6.96 15.53
N THR A 28 9.79 -7.99 15.95
CA THR A 28 10.60 -7.95 17.19
C THR A 28 11.76 -6.97 17.05
N LEU A 29 12.45 -6.96 15.91
CA LEU A 29 13.58 -6.07 15.66
C LEU A 29 13.11 -4.63 15.39
N ALA A 30 12.03 -4.45 14.63
CA ALA A 30 11.47 -3.12 14.39
C ALA A 30 10.96 -2.49 15.69
N SER A 31 10.24 -3.25 16.53
CA SER A 31 9.79 -2.75 17.84
C SER A 31 10.95 -2.42 18.76
N SER A 32 11.99 -3.26 18.83
CA SER A 32 13.21 -2.98 19.59
C SER A 32 13.93 -1.71 19.11
N GLU A 33 14.04 -1.52 17.79
CA GLU A 33 14.62 -0.33 17.19
C GLU A 33 13.81 0.93 17.50
N LEU A 34 12.47 0.87 17.40
CA LEU A 34 11.60 2.00 17.71
C LEU A 34 11.66 2.39 19.18
N VAL A 35 11.73 1.40 20.09
CA VAL A 35 11.91 1.63 21.54
C VAL A 35 13.28 2.22 21.83
N SER A 36 14.34 1.71 21.19
CA SER A 36 15.70 2.23 21.31
C SER A 36 15.81 3.66 20.75
N ALA A 37 15.10 3.92 19.66
CA ALA A 37 15.07 5.20 18.99
C ALA A 37 14.11 6.21 19.62
N ALA A 38 13.39 5.87 20.71
CA ALA A 38 12.34 6.64 21.40
C ALA A 38 12.68 8.13 21.63
N SER A 39 12.68 8.85 20.53
CA SER A 39 13.09 10.22 20.36
C SER A 39 11.87 10.95 19.84
N PRO A 40 11.56 12.15 20.36
CA PRO A 40 10.41 12.94 19.93
C PRO A 40 10.46 13.38 18.46
N GLU A 41 11.56 13.11 17.75
CA GLU A 41 11.77 13.47 16.34
C GLU A 41 11.77 12.27 15.38
N LEU A 42 11.50 11.04 15.86
CA LEU A 42 11.43 9.87 14.98
C LEU A 42 10.34 10.10 13.92
N SER A 43 10.67 9.93 12.64
CA SER A 43 9.70 9.98 11.56
C SER A 43 9.85 8.73 10.70
N LEU A 44 8.76 8.00 10.50
CA LEU A 44 8.70 6.84 9.60
C LEU A 44 8.19 7.24 8.21
N ASP A 45 7.71 8.46 8.06
CA ASP A 45 7.29 9.07 6.79
C ASP A 45 8.50 9.60 5.98
N VAL A 46 9.64 8.93 6.09
CA VAL A 46 10.86 9.28 5.36
C VAL A 46 11.01 8.30 4.21
N GLU A 47 11.01 8.84 3.00
CA GLU A 47 11.31 8.08 1.80
C GLU A 47 12.81 7.78 1.74
N ILE A 48 13.16 6.49 1.72
CA ILE A 48 14.52 5.99 1.60
C ILE A 48 14.50 5.01 0.43
N ASN A 49 15.30 5.27 -0.62
CA ASN A 49 15.31 4.44 -1.83
C ASN A 49 13.90 4.24 -2.46
N GLN A 50 13.10 5.31 -2.52
CA GLN A 50 11.73 5.28 -3.07
C GLN A 50 10.72 4.42 -2.30
N THR A 51 11.04 4.03 -1.07
CA THR A 51 10.14 3.28 -0.19
C THR A 51 10.13 3.86 1.21
N THR A 52 9.06 3.57 1.96
CA THR A 52 8.94 3.87 3.38
C THR A 52 8.85 2.57 4.16
N PRO A 53 9.13 2.57 5.48
CA PRO A 53 8.93 1.39 6.33
C PRO A 53 7.53 0.77 6.16
N LEU A 54 6.49 1.59 6.10
CA LEU A 54 5.12 1.11 5.91
C LEU A 54 4.92 0.45 4.52
N ILE A 55 5.47 1.05 3.47
CA ILE A 55 5.40 0.47 2.11
C ILE A 55 6.19 -0.83 2.04
N ALA A 56 7.38 -0.89 2.64
CA ALA A 56 8.19 -2.10 2.72
C ALA A 56 7.46 -3.24 3.44
N ALA A 57 6.80 -2.95 4.57
CA ALA A 57 5.99 -3.92 5.29
C ALA A 57 4.81 -4.44 4.45
N ALA A 58 4.13 -3.55 3.71
CA ALA A 58 3.04 -3.92 2.82
C ALA A 58 3.51 -4.71 1.59
N SER A 59 4.65 -4.35 0.99
CA SER A 59 5.19 -5.01 -0.20
C SER A 59 5.82 -6.38 0.09
N ALA A 60 6.37 -6.56 1.28
CA ALA A 60 7.00 -7.82 1.67
C ALA A 60 6.00 -8.86 2.20
N GLY A 61 4.72 -8.50 2.38
CA GLY A 61 3.69 -9.41 2.88
C GLY A 61 3.94 -9.84 4.34
N HIS A 62 4.55 -8.97 5.16
CA HIS A 62 4.88 -9.28 6.57
C HIS A 62 3.66 -9.40 7.49
N GLY A 63 2.45 -9.43 6.93
CA GLY A 63 1.19 -9.63 7.63
C GLY A 63 0.62 -8.36 8.28
N PRO A 64 -0.66 -8.43 8.68
CA PRO A 64 -1.41 -7.29 9.22
C PRO A 64 -0.89 -6.82 10.59
N ASP A 65 -0.27 -7.70 11.38
CA ASP A 65 0.23 -7.37 12.73
C ASP A 65 1.33 -6.32 12.68
N LEU A 66 2.30 -6.48 11.76
CA LEU A 66 3.41 -5.55 11.59
C LEU A 66 2.95 -4.20 11.06
N VAL A 67 2.02 -4.23 10.10
CA VAL A 67 1.42 -3.02 9.53
C VAL A 67 0.63 -2.25 10.58
N THR A 68 -0.20 -2.95 11.37
CA THR A 68 -0.95 -2.35 12.47
C THR A 68 -0.02 -1.77 13.53
N PHE A 69 1.07 -2.47 13.84
CA PHE A 69 2.08 -1.99 14.78
C PHE A 69 2.77 -0.70 14.28
N LEU A 70 3.15 -0.62 13.01
CA LEU A 70 3.74 0.58 12.42
C LEU A 70 2.73 1.75 12.40
N LEU A 71 1.47 1.50 12.04
CA LEU A 71 0.40 2.50 12.05
C LEU A 71 0.04 2.98 13.46
N SER A 72 0.23 2.15 14.48
CA SER A 72 0.05 2.57 15.88
C SER A 72 1.13 3.56 16.34
N GLN A 73 2.23 3.70 15.58
CA GLN A 73 3.26 4.68 15.87
C GLN A 73 2.80 6.07 15.42
N ASN A 74 2.92 7.05 16.31
CA ASN A 74 2.45 8.42 16.11
C ASN A 74 3.16 9.20 14.98
N TYR A 75 4.16 8.59 14.35
CA TYR A 75 5.03 9.17 13.33
C TYR A 75 4.99 8.39 12.00
N CYS A 76 3.92 7.63 11.79
CA CYS A 76 3.66 6.87 10.57
C CYS A 76 2.32 7.28 9.97
N SER A 77 2.33 7.75 8.73
CA SER A 77 1.15 8.09 7.97
C SER A 77 0.77 6.94 7.03
N ALA A 78 -0.47 6.47 7.16
CA ALA A 78 -1.05 5.48 6.25
C ALA A 78 -1.16 5.98 4.80
N ASN A 79 -1.16 7.31 4.61
CA ASN A 79 -1.39 8.00 3.34
C ASN A 79 -0.13 8.62 2.75
N PHE A 80 1.06 8.24 3.24
CA PHE A 80 2.29 8.75 2.66
C PHE A 80 2.44 8.31 1.19
N VAL A 81 2.76 9.26 0.33
CA VAL A 81 2.98 9.05 -1.11
C VAL A 81 4.47 9.26 -1.40
N THR A 82 5.12 8.26 -1.98
CA THR A 82 6.53 8.37 -2.40
C THR A 82 6.69 9.27 -3.62
N SER A 83 7.92 9.66 -3.95
CA SER A 83 8.25 10.37 -5.19
C SER A 83 7.79 9.64 -6.47
N THR A 84 7.65 8.31 -6.40
CA THR A 84 7.15 7.46 -7.50
C THR A 84 5.62 7.30 -7.52
N GLY A 85 4.90 7.93 -6.60
CA GLY A 85 3.44 7.81 -6.49
C GLY A 85 2.97 6.50 -5.85
N ASN A 86 3.84 5.82 -5.09
CA ASN A 86 3.47 4.63 -4.33
C ASN A 86 2.89 4.97 -2.97
N THR A 87 1.96 4.13 -2.52
CA THR A 87 1.38 4.14 -1.18
C THR A 87 1.39 2.72 -0.63
N ALA A 88 1.31 2.59 0.70
CA ALA A 88 1.27 1.27 1.32
C ALA A 88 0.04 0.46 0.88
N LEU A 89 -1.12 1.14 0.72
CA LEU A 89 -2.35 0.49 0.25
C LEU A 89 -2.22 -0.01 -1.20
N ARG A 90 -1.53 0.74 -2.07
CA ARG A 90 -1.29 0.30 -3.44
C ARG A 90 -0.36 -0.91 -3.49
N ALA A 91 0.70 -0.93 -2.68
CA ALA A 91 1.60 -2.09 -2.59
C ALA A 91 0.87 -3.36 -2.10
N ALA A 92 0.01 -3.24 -1.08
CA ALA A 92 -0.81 -4.36 -0.61
C ALA A 92 -1.83 -4.83 -1.68
N THR A 93 -2.39 -3.89 -2.44
CA THR A 93 -3.32 -4.17 -3.54
C THR A 93 -2.62 -4.90 -4.69
N THR A 94 -1.41 -4.48 -5.07
CA THR A 94 -0.61 -5.17 -6.10
C THR A 94 -0.22 -6.59 -5.70
N LEU A 95 -0.10 -6.84 -4.39
CA LEU A 95 0.20 -8.17 -3.85
C LEU A 95 -1.07 -9.05 -3.75
N GLY A 96 -2.26 -8.46 -3.81
CA GLY A 96 -3.52 -9.16 -3.53
C GLY A 96 -3.71 -9.53 -2.05
N ASP A 97 -2.93 -8.92 -1.15
CA ASP A 97 -2.98 -9.24 0.29
C ASP A 97 -4.13 -8.51 0.97
N GLY A 98 -5.31 -9.13 0.89
CA GLY A 98 -6.54 -8.58 1.44
C GLY A 98 -6.52 -8.34 2.95
N ASP A 99 -5.68 -9.04 3.72
CA ASP A 99 -5.61 -8.84 5.17
C ASP A 99 -4.75 -7.61 5.52
N VAL A 100 -3.64 -7.41 4.81
CA VAL A 100 -2.85 -6.17 4.92
C VAL A 100 -3.65 -4.96 4.41
N MET A 101 -4.42 -5.10 3.32
CA MET A 101 -5.30 -4.03 2.83
C MET A 101 -6.31 -3.61 3.90
N LYS A 102 -6.97 -4.55 4.56
CA LYS A 102 -7.90 -4.26 5.67
C LYS A 102 -7.19 -3.52 6.81
N ALA A 103 -6.01 -3.99 7.21
CA ALA A 103 -5.25 -3.36 8.28
C ALA A 103 -4.86 -1.90 7.95
N LEU A 104 -4.44 -1.64 6.70
CA LEU A 104 -4.12 -0.29 6.23
C LEU A 104 -5.35 0.63 6.25
N ILE A 105 -6.49 0.16 5.70
CA ILE A 105 -7.74 0.93 5.65
C ILE A 105 -8.25 1.21 7.07
N GLN A 106 -8.22 0.21 7.96
CA GLN A 106 -8.59 0.38 9.37
C GLN A 106 -7.63 1.33 10.11
N GLY A 107 -6.35 1.36 9.73
CA GLY A 107 -5.36 2.32 10.22
C GLY A 107 -5.43 3.70 9.55
N GLY A 108 -6.47 4.00 8.77
CA GLY A 108 -6.73 5.33 8.20
C GLY A 108 -6.18 5.55 6.79
N ALA A 109 -5.79 4.50 6.07
CA ALA A 109 -5.45 4.63 4.65
C ALA A 109 -6.69 5.01 3.83
N SER A 110 -6.52 6.02 2.97
CA SER A 110 -7.56 6.53 2.08
C SER A 110 -7.64 5.65 0.84
N VAL A 111 -8.78 4.98 0.66
CA VAL A 111 -9.09 4.13 -0.50
C VAL A 111 -9.06 4.88 -1.83
N ASP A 112 -9.53 6.14 -1.84
CA ASP A 112 -9.56 6.99 -3.05
C ASP A 112 -8.39 7.98 -3.12
N LEU A 113 -7.26 7.66 -2.48
CA LEU A 113 -6.08 8.51 -2.57
C LEU A 113 -5.56 8.51 -4.00
N GLU A 114 -5.65 9.66 -4.67
CA GLU A 114 -5.09 9.87 -6.00
C GLU A 114 -3.59 10.17 -5.91
N THR A 115 -2.77 9.31 -6.51
CA THR A 115 -1.33 9.55 -6.67
C THR A 115 -1.00 9.89 -8.13
N SER A 116 0.27 10.16 -8.42
CA SER A 116 0.74 10.31 -9.81
C SER A 116 0.54 9.04 -10.67
N ARG A 117 0.27 7.89 -10.05
CA ARG A 117 -0.06 6.63 -10.72
C ARG A 117 -1.56 6.31 -10.72
N GLY A 118 -2.40 7.25 -10.30
CA GLY A 118 -3.85 7.06 -10.20
C GLY A 118 -4.30 6.58 -8.81
N THR A 119 -5.52 6.07 -8.73
CA THR A 119 -6.06 5.53 -7.47
C THR A 119 -5.70 4.07 -7.28
N CYS A 120 -5.83 3.59 -6.04
CA CYS A 120 -5.63 2.19 -5.70
C CYS A 120 -6.60 1.25 -6.43
N LEU A 121 -7.83 1.71 -6.66
CA LEU A 121 -8.87 0.97 -7.36
C LEU A 121 -8.51 0.76 -8.85
N ILE A 122 -7.95 1.78 -9.51
CA ILE A 122 -7.45 1.66 -10.89
C ILE A 122 -6.34 0.60 -10.98
N ALA A 123 -5.40 0.62 -10.02
CA ALA A 123 -4.34 -0.39 -9.97
C ALA A 123 -4.91 -1.81 -9.77
N ALA A 124 -5.92 -1.99 -8.92
CA ALA A 124 -6.57 -3.28 -8.73
C ALA A 124 -7.24 -3.78 -10.03
N CYS A 125 -7.90 -2.90 -10.79
CA CYS A 125 -8.52 -3.24 -12.07
C CYS A 125 -7.47 -3.63 -13.13
N ALA A 126 -6.38 -2.85 -13.25
CA ALA A 126 -5.31 -3.10 -14.22
C ALA A 126 -4.63 -4.48 -14.03
N LEU A 127 -4.50 -4.95 -12.79
CA LEU A 127 -3.94 -6.28 -12.50
C LEU A 127 -4.84 -7.42 -13.02
N THR A 128 -6.16 -7.20 -13.08
CA THR A 128 -7.10 -8.19 -13.61
C THR A 128 -7.10 -8.28 -15.13
N SER A 129 -6.60 -7.25 -15.83
CA SER A 129 -6.61 -7.16 -17.30
C SER A 129 -5.30 -7.60 -17.98
N ASN A 130 -4.33 -8.18 -17.25
CA ASN A 130 -3.02 -8.61 -17.77
C ASN A 130 -2.22 -7.48 -18.48
N VAL A 131 -2.42 -6.22 -18.10
CA VAL A 131 -1.60 -5.11 -18.58
C VAL A 131 -0.41 -4.93 -17.64
N ASP A 132 0.79 -5.26 -18.12
CA ASP A 132 2.02 -5.08 -17.36
C ASP A 132 2.19 -3.61 -16.94
N ASP A 133 2.35 -3.43 -15.63
CA ASP A 133 2.24 -2.19 -14.85
C ASP A 133 3.48 -1.26 -15.00
N GLU A 134 4.00 -1.11 -16.22
CA GLU A 134 5.29 -0.46 -16.51
C GLU A 134 5.16 0.96 -17.08
N GLU A 135 4.04 1.34 -17.70
CA GLU A 135 3.89 2.68 -18.26
C GLU A 135 2.49 3.19 -17.95
N GLY A 136 2.43 4.29 -17.18
CA GLY A 136 1.19 4.85 -16.65
C GLY A 136 0.10 4.86 -17.71
N ALA A 137 -0.96 4.08 -17.43
CA ALA A 137 -2.16 3.86 -18.23
C ALA A 137 -2.29 4.83 -19.43
N ALA A 138 -1.55 4.50 -20.48
CA ALA A 138 -1.60 5.17 -21.77
C ALA A 138 -2.11 4.14 -22.78
N ALA A 139 -3.26 3.57 -22.49
CA ALA A 139 -4.01 2.78 -23.44
C ALA A 139 -5.49 3.13 -23.25
N GLY A 140 -6.05 3.86 -24.22
CA GLY A 140 -7.49 4.06 -24.34
C GLY A 140 -8.17 2.76 -24.75
N SER A 141 -8.22 1.80 -23.83
CA SER A 141 -9.05 0.61 -23.94
C SER A 141 -10.26 0.83 -23.05
N GLU A 142 -11.45 0.90 -23.63
CA GLU A 142 -12.71 0.73 -22.92
C GLU A 142 -12.71 -0.68 -22.29
N VAL A 143 -12.20 -0.81 -21.07
CA VAL A 143 -12.41 -2.01 -20.26
C VAL A 143 -13.53 -1.66 -19.29
N ASP A 144 -14.74 -2.11 -19.61
CA ASP A 144 -15.95 -2.00 -18.78
C ASP A 144 -15.80 -2.87 -17.51
N VAL A 145 -14.85 -2.53 -16.65
CA VAL A 145 -14.65 -3.16 -15.36
C VAL A 145 -15.36 -2.34 -14.29
N ALA A 146 -16.44 -2.95 -13.79
CA ALA A 146 -17.09 -2.70 -12.52
C ALA A 146 -18.30 -1.76 -12.50
N LEU A 147 -19.39 -2.22 -13.14
CA LEU A 147 -20.71 -2.26 -12.47
C LEU A 147 -21.44 -3.61 -12.66
N GLN A 148 -21.07 -4.41 -13.67
CA GLN A 148 -21.79 -5.66 -14.02
C GLN A 148 -21.03 -6.96 -13.69
N ALA A 149 -19.79 -6.88 -13.23
CA ALA A 149 -19.14 -8.03 -12.63
C ALA A 149 -19.77 -8.21 -11.25
N ASP A 150 -20.79 -9.08 -11.21
CA ASP A 150 -21.35 -9.64 -9.99
C ASP A 150 -20.26 -9.73 -8.91
N VAL A 151 -20.54 -9.17 -7.74
CA VAL A 151 -19.73 -9.35 -6.52
C VAL A 151 -19.47 -10.85 -6.26
N ASP A 152 -20.25 -11.75 -6.89
CA ASP A 152 -20.09 -13.21 -6.91
C ASP A 152 -19.01 -13.75 -7.88
N HIS A 153 -18.65 -13.06 -8.96
CA HIS A 153 -17.58 -13.51 -9.88
C HIS A 153 -16.17 -13.15 -9.36
N ALA A 154 -16.05 -12.04 -8.64
CA ALA A 154 -14.81 -11.62 -7.98
C ALA A 154 -14.33 -12.60 -6.89
N ARG A 155 -15.21 -13.50 -6.43
CA ARG A 155 -14.89 -14.54 -5.43
C ARG A 155 -13.99 -15.66 -5.94
N HIS A 156 -13.79 -15.80 -7.26
CA HIS A 156 -13.13 -16.97 -7.85
C HIS A 156 -11.70 -16.75 -8.38
N GLN A 157 -11.19 -15.52 -8.39
CA GLN A 157 -9.79 -15.22 -8.72
C GLN A 157 -9.20 -14.33 -7.62
N GLY A 158 -8.04 -14.72 -7.08
CA GLY A 158 -7.39 -14.03 -5.96
C GLY A 158 -7.18 -12.53 -6.19
N ASP A 159 -7.06 -12.11 -7.46
CA ASP A 159 -6.82 -10.72 -7.86
C ASP A 159 -8.10 -9.86 -7.89
N ALA A 160 -9.25 -10.48 -8.18
CA ALA A 160 -10.55 -9.79 -8.12
C ALA A 160 -11.00 -9.50 -6.68
N ALA A 161 -10.37 -10.15 -5.69
CA ALA A 161 -10.61 -9.88 -4.28
C ALA A 161 -10.15 -8.47 -3.86
N ALA A 162 -9.07 -7.94 -4.46
CA ALA A 162 -8.55 -6.61 -4.09
C ALA A 162 -9.50 -5.49 -4.53
N ALA A 163 -9.97 -5.51 -5.78
CA ALA A 163 -10.97 -4.57 -6.28
C ALA A 163 -12.30 -4.67 -5.51
N ALA A 164 -12.76 -5.90 -5.24
CA ALA A 164 -13.97 -6.13 -4.44
C ALA A 164 -13.83 -5.61 -3.00
N LEU A 165 -12.65 -5.78 -2.37
CA LEU A 165 -12.38 -5.22 -1.05
C LEU A 165 -12.41 -3.69 -1.06
N LEU A 166 -11.72 -3.06 -2.01
CA LEU A 166 -11.70 -1.59 -2.13
C LEU A 166 -13.11 -1.03 -2.32
N LEU A 167 -13.92 -1.61 -3.21
CA LEU A 167 -15.33 -1.24 -3.41
C LEU A 167 -16.16 -1.48 -2.13
N GLY A 168 -15.94 -2.60 -1.44
CA GLY A 168 -16.58 -2.91 -0.16
C GLY A 168 -16.23 -1.92 0.96
N PHE A 169 -15.05 -1.29 0.88
CA PHE A 169 -14.63 -0.21 1.77
C PHE A 169 -15.03 1.19 1.27
N GLY A 170 -15.79 1.28 0.18
CA GLY A 170 -16.37 2.52 -0.34
C GLY A 170 -15.52 3.27 -1.35
N ALA A 171 -14.55 2.61 -2.01
CA ALA A 171 -13.83 3.20 -3.13
C ALA A 171 -14.81 3.59 -4.25
N ASP A 172 -14.63 4.78 -4.83
CA ASP A 172 -15.51 5.28 -5.88
C ASP A 172 -15.03 4.81 -7.27
N PRO A 173 -15.74 3.89 -7.96
CA PRO A 173 -15.36 3.43 -9.30
C PRO A 173 -15.43 4.53 -10.36
N ASN A 174 -16.18 5.60 -10.11
CA ASN A 174 -16.33 6.73 -11.02
C ASN A 174 -15.33 7.86 -10.72
N LYS A 175 -14.41 7.65 -9.77
CA LYS A 175 -13.41 8.66 -9.44
C LYS A 175 -12.50 8.91 -10.65
N GLU A 176 -12.69 10.06 -11.28
CA GLU A 176 -11.79 10.54 -12.33
C GLU A 176 -10.46 11.00 -11.72
N ILE A 177 -9.37 10.42 -12.21
CA ILE A 177 -8.01 10.91 -11.92
C ILE A 177 -7.66 12.07 -12.86
N ARG A 178 -6.56 12.79 -12.60
CA ARG A 178 -6.13 13.95 -13.41
C ARG A 178 -6.06 13.74 -14.92
N SER A 179 -5.89 12.51 -15.41
CA SER A 179 -5.90 12.18 -16.85
C SER A 179 -7.31 12.07 -17.44
N GLY A 180 -8.38 12.21 -16.63
CA GLY A 180 -9.77 11.95 -17.02
C GLY A 180 -10.14 10.47 -17.03
N MET A 181 -9.23 9.59 -16.62
CA MET A 181 -9.47 8.14 -16.53
C MET A 181 -10.20 7.80 -15.23
N THR A 182 -11.03 6.77 -15.25
CA THR A 182 -11.70 6.19 -14.08
C THR A 182 -11.31 4.72 -13.96
N ALA A 183 -11.68 4.05 -12.86
CA ALA A 183 -11.49 2.61 -12.73
C ALA A 183 -12.24 1.80 -13.79
N LEU A 184 -13.34 2.36 -14.33
CA LEU A 184 -14.13 1.82 -15.45
C LEU A 184 -13.47 1.99 -16.83
N HIS A 185 -12.32 2.65 -16.92
CA HIS A 185 -11.58 2.85 -18.17
C HIS A 185 -10.19 2.18 -18.14
N ALA A 186 -9.89 1.37 -17.10
CA ALA A 186 -8.56 0.84 -16.78
C ALA A 186 -8.39 -0.65 -17.11
#